data_AF-F0T7N5-F1
#
_entry.id   AF-F0T7N5-F1
#
_cell.length_a   1.000
_cell.length_b   1.000
_cell.length_c   1.000
_cell.angle_alpha   90.00
_cell.angle_beta   90.00
_cell.angle_gamma   90.00
#
_symmetry.space_group_name_H-M   'P 1'
#
loop_
_entity.id
_entity.type
_entity.pdbx_description
1 polymer ?
#
loop_
_entity_poly.entity_id
_entity_poly.type
_entity_poly.pdbx_seq_one_letter_code
_entity_poly.pdbx_strand_id
1 'polypeptide(L)'
;MDESNKQELDEEIKKLLNERNELNNDIRNLDWAKIIKLEKENEELQRKVEWLDKDKKRMEREKENLNRQVLNSRHKKWFNTVKMILILGVIDLLIIPLIITLLGLSILWIFLGIGVVTFFGTLIIANYMSGTGQFNSGEIRKAITTSVIVVYLIFIPLITFGSIQIPNDGTVKGIVQNFTWIVGIIVVFYFISRSIEEYGKAKNEE
;
A
#
# COMPACT_ATOMS: atom_id res chain seq x y z
N MET A 1 -14.86 -0.56 -97.30
CA MET A 1 -15.27 -0.32 -95.90
C MET A 1 -16.55 0.47 -95.98
N ASP A 2 -17.67 -0.17 -95.65
CA ASP A 2 -19.03 0.34 -95.90
C ASP A 2 -19.31 1.60 -95.08
N GLU A 3 -19.98 2.59 -95.65
CA GLU A 3 -20.23 3.91 -95.05
C GLU A 3 -21.08 3.80 -93.76
N SER A 4 -21.94 2.78 -93.73
CA SER A 4 -22.72 2.33 -92.57
C SER A 4 -21.84 1.96 -91.37
N ASN A 5 -20.75 1.20 -91.59
CA ASN A 5 -19.87 0.75 -90.51
C ASN A 5 -19.05 1.90 -89.89
N LYS A 6 -18.84 3.00 -90.62
CA LYS A 6 -18.18 4.19 -90.07
C LYS A 6 -19.08 4.99 -89.15
N GLN A 7 -20.38 5.08 -89.47
CA GLN A 7 -21.35 5.80 -88.64
C GLN A 7 -21.62 5.08 -87.32
N GLU A 8 -21.75 3.75 -87.35
CA GLU A 8 -21.87 2.92 -86.13
C GLU A 8 -20.65 3.10 -85.22
N LEU A 9 -19.45 3.08 -85.79
CA LEU A 9 -18.20 3.26 -85.03
C LEU A 9 -18.11 4.66 -84.40
N ASP A 10 -18.52 5.71 -85.11
CA ASP A 10 -18.52 7.08 -84.58
C ASP A 10 -19.56 7.29 -83.45
N GLU A 11 -20.72 6.64 -83.53
CA GLU A 11 -21.70 6.63 -82.43
C GLU A 11 -21.16 5.89 -81.21
N GLU A 12 -20.51 4.74 -81.41
CA GLU A 12 -19.92 3.95 -80.34
C GLU A 12 -18.77 4.71 -79.65
N ILE A 13 -17.91 5.40 -80.42
CA ILE A 13 -16.85 6.27 -79.89
C ILE A 13 -17.44 7.44 -79.09
N LYS A 14 -18.51 8.08 -79.57
CA LYS A 14 -19.19 9.15 -78.83
C LYS A 14 -19.81 8.65 -77.53
N LYS A 15 -20.42 7.47 -77.55
CA LYS A 15 -20.99 6.83 -76.37
C LYS A 15 -19.91 6.53 -75.33
N LEU A 16 -18.80 5.92 -75.75
CA LEU A 16 -17.66 5.63 -74.88
C LEU A 16 -17.01 6.92 -74.33
N LEU A 17 -16.94 8.00 -75.11
CA LEU A 17 -16.47 9.29 -74.64
C LEU A 17 -17.39 9.89 -73.57
N ASN A 18 -18.70 9.79 -73.74
CA ASN A 18 -19.67 10.22 -72.74
C ASN A 18 -19.57 9.38 -71.46
N GLU A 19 -19.55 8.05 -71.57
CA GLU A 19 -19.38 7.15 -70.41
C GLU A 19 -18.06 7.44 -69.68
N ARG A 20 -16.97 7.69 -70.41
CA ARG A 20 -15.68 8.05 -69.82
C ARG A 20 -15.72 9.39 -69.09
N ASN A 21 -16.45 10.37 -69.61
CA ASN A 21 -16.62 11.67 -68.95
C ASN A 21 -17.51 11.56 -67.72
N GLU A 22 -18.57 10.75 -67.77
CA GLU A 22 -19.47 10.49 -66.65
C GLU A 22 -18.72 9.76 -65.52
N LEU A 23 -18.00 8.68 -65.83
CA LEU A 23 -17.15 7.99 -64.86
C LEU A 23 -16.11 8.92 -64.23
N ASN A 24 -15.50 9.81 -65.01
CA ASN A 24 -14.49 10.74 -64.50
C ASN A 24 -15.09 11.77 -63.54
N ASN A 25 -16.34 12.20 -63.77
CA ASN A 25 -17.08 13.05 -62.84
C ASN A 25 -17.44 12.30 -61.56
N ASP A 26 -17.88 11.05 -61.67
CA ASP A 26 -18.21 10.22 -60.50
C ASP A 26 -16.98 9.94 -59.63
N ILE A 27 -15.83 9.63 -60.25
CA ILE A 27 -14.55 9.47 -59.53
C ILE A 27 -14.21 10.75 -58.77
N ARG A 28 -14.30 11.91 -59.41
CA ARG A 28 -14.04 13.21 -58.74
C ARG A 28 -14.99 13.47 -57.58
N ASN A 29 -16.27 13.14 -57.72
CA ASN A 29 -17.26 13.32 -56.66
C ASN A 29 -16.98 12.39 -55.47
N LEU A 30 -16.61 11.14 -55.74
CA LEU A 30 -16.22 10.17 -54.71
C LEU A 30 -14.94 10.59 -53.98
N ASP A 31 -13.93 11.06 -54.69
CA ASP A 31 -12.69 11.57 -54.09
C ASP A 31 -12.97 12.78 -53.19
N TRP A 32 -13.78 13.73 -53.66
CA TRP A 32 -14.21 14.86 -52.85
C TRP A 32 -14.97 14.45 -51.59
N ALA A 33 -15.94 13.54 -51.71
CA ALA A 33 -16.70 13.05 -50.57
C ALA A 33 -15.80 12.34 -49.55
N LYS A 34 -14.80 11.57 -50.02
CA LYS A 34 -13.83 10.88 -49.17
C LYS A 34 -12.91 11.86 -48.45
N ILE A 35 -12.42 12.90 -49.13
CA ILE A 35 -11.58 13.95 -48.53
C ILE A 35 -12.34 14.66 -47.41
N ILE A 36 -13.57 15.10 -47.67
CA ILE A 36 -14.41 15.80 -46.67
C ILE A 36 -14.66 14.91 -45.46
N LYS A 37 -14.95 13.62 -45.68
CA LYS A 37 -15.17 12.67 -44.58
C LYS A 37 -13.92 12.49 -43.72
N LEU A 38 -12.76 12.31 -44.35
CA LEU A 38 -11.48 12.16 -43.65
C LEU A 38 -11.09 13.42 -42.87
N GLU A 39 -11.33 14.59 -43.44
CA GLU A 39 -11.07 15.87 -42.78
C GLU A 39 -11.92 16.02 -41.52
N LYS A 40 -13.21 15.70 -41.60
CA LYS A 40 -14.11 15.71 -40.45
C LYS A 40 -13.73 14.70 -39.38
N GLU A 41 -13.39 13.46 -39.76
CA GLU A 41 -12.91 12.45 -38.81
C GLU A 41 -11.60 12.88 -38.13
N ASN A 42 -10.70 13.53 -38.87
CA ASN A 42 -9.44 14.02 -38.31
C ASN A 42 -9.65 15.17 -37.33
N GLU A 43 -10.56 16.12 -37.62
CA GLU A 43 -10.93 17.17 -36.67
C GLU A 43 -11.56 16.61 -35.38
N GLU A 44 -12.44 15.61 -35.50
CA GLU A 44 -13.04 14.94 -34.35
C GLU A 44 -11.98 14.23 -33.50
N LEU A 45 -11.02 13.56 -34.14
CA LEU A 45 -9.89 12.94 -33.47
C LEU A 45 -9.00 13.96 -32.75
N GLN A 46 -8.69 15.08 -33.39
CA GLN A 46 -7.91 16.16 -32.76
C GLN A 46 -8.60 16.69 -31.50
N ARG A 47 -9.90 16.97 -31.57
CA ARG A 47 -10.70 17.40 -30.40
C ARG A 47 -10.69 16.35 -29.29
N LYS A 48 -10.76 15.06 -29.65
CA LYS A 48 -10.71 13.96 -28.68
C LYS A 48 -9.34 13.86 -28.00
N VAL A 49 -8.24 14.07 -28.74
CA VAL A 49 -6.88 14.09 -28.19
C VAL A 49 -6.70 15.26 -27.23
N GLU A 50 -7.13 16.47 -27.59
CA GLU A 50 -7.07 17.64 -26.70
C GLU A 50 -7.87 17.44 -25.41
N TRP A 51 -9.06 16.84 -25.53
CA TRP A 51 -9.89 16.52 -24.38
C TRP A 51 -9.19 15.51 -23.44
N LEU A 52 -8.60 14.45 -24.02
CA LEU A 52 -7.87 13.45 -23.25
C LEU A 52 -6.63 14.03 -22.55
N ASP A 53 -5.89 14.93 -23.20
CA ASP A 53 -4.73 15.58 -22.59
C ASP A 53 -5.14 16.48 -21.41
N LYS A 54 -6.24 17.22 -21.57
CA LYS A 54 -6.82 18.04 -20.50
C LYS A 54 -7.30 17.19 -19.32
N ASP A 55 -7.91 16.05 -19.58
CA ASP A 55 -8.40 15.13 -18.55
C ASP A 55 -7.24 14.46 -17.80
N LYS A 56 -6.23 13.99 -18.54
CA LYS A 56 -4.98 13.47 -17.95
C LYS A 56 -4.33 14.49 -17.02
N LYS A 57 -4.23 15.75 -17.45
CA LYS A 57 -3.65 16.84 -16.65
C LYS A 57 -4.49 17.14 -15.41
N ARG A 58 -5.81 16.99 -15.46
CA ARG A 58 -6.69 17.12 -14.29
C ARG A 58 -6.44 15.97 -13.31
N MET A 59 -6.42 14.73 -13.78
CA MET A 59 -6.14 13.56 -12.95
C MET A 59 -4.77 13.63 -12.29
N GLU A 60 -3.74 14.10 -12.99
CA GLU A 60 -2.40 14.28 -12.41
C GLU A 60 -2.40 15.29 -11.25
N ARG A 61 -3.11 16.43 -11.40
CA ARG A 61 -3.24 17.43 -10.33
C ARG A 61 -4.03 16.91 -9.13
N GLU A 62 -5.11 16.18 -9.36
CA GLU A 62 -5.89 15.56 -8.29
C GLU A 62 -5.06 14.53 -7.52
N LYS A 63 -4.30 13.70 -8.24
CA LYS A 63 -3.36 12.75 -7.65
C LYS A 63 -2.30 13.46 -6.81
N GLU A 64 -1.72 14.56 -7.30
CA GLU A 64 -0.73 15.33 -6.55
C GLU A 64 -1.32 15.95 -5.28
N ASN A 65 -2.52 16.53 -5.37
CA ASN A 65 -3.23 17.09 -4.22
C ASN A 65 -3.56 16.04 -3.16
N LEU A 66 -4.04 14.87 -3.59
CA LEU A 66 -4.28 13.73 -2.71
C LEU A 66 -2.99 13.27 -2.05
N ASN A 67 -1.91 13.15 -2.81
CA ASN A 67 -0.62 12.71 -2.29
C ASN A 67 -0.09 13.69 -1.22
N ARG A 68 -0.23 15.01 -1.43
CA ARG A 68 0.12 16.04 -0.44
C ARG A 68 -0.72 15.90 0.85
N GLN A 69 -2.02 15.66 0.74
CA GLN A 69 -2.90 15.44 1.91
C GLN A 69 -2.53 14.17 2.67
N VAL A 70 -2.27 13.08 1.95
CA VAL A 70 -1.82 11.80 2.54
C VAL A 70 -0.47 11.97 3.23
N LEU A 71 0.49 12.64 2.61
CA LEU A 71 1.81 12.88 3.21
C LEU A 71 1.71 13.72 4.49
N ASN A 72 0.98 14.83 4.47
CA ASN A 72 0.81 15.68 5.64
C ASN A 72 0.10 14.96 6.80
N SER A 73 -0.96 14.22 6.51
CA SER A 73 -1.69 13.45 7.53
C SER A 73 -0.82 12.33 8.11
N ARG A 74 -0.06 11.62 7.27
CA ARG A 74 0.88 10.56 7.70
C ARG A 74 2.02 11.12 8.55
N HIS A 75 2.56 12.27 8.17
CA HIS A 75 3.63 12.94 8.91
C HIS A 75 3.18 13.38 10.30
N LYS A 76 1.99 13.98 10.41
CA LYS A 76 1.40 14.35 11.71
C LYS A 76 1.13 13.14 12.60
N LYS A 77 0.59 12.05 12.02
CA LYS A 77 0.40 10.78 12.75
C LYS A 77 1.72 10.22 13.26
N TRP A 78 2.76 10.19 12.42
CA TRP A 78 4.08 9.69 12.80
C TRP A 78 4.70 10.46 13.97
N PHE A 79 4.66 11.80 13.94
CA PHE A 79 5.17 12.60 15.05
C PHE A 79 4.42 12.33 16.37
N ASN A 80 3.09 12.16 16.31
CA ASN A 80 2.30 11.81 17.49
C ASN A 80 2.66 10.41 18.01
N THR A 81 2.86 9.45 17.12
CA THR A 81 3.31 8.10 17.48
C THR A 81 4.67 8.11 18.18
N VAL A 82 5.63 8.90 17.70
CA VAL A 82 6.94 9.05 18.37
C VAL A 82 6.76 9.59 19.79
N LYS A 83 5.89 10.58 19.99
CA LYS A 83 5.58 11.10 21.33
C LYS A 83 4.97 10.02 22.24
N MET A 84 4.05 9.20 21.71
CA MET A 84 3.45 8.09 22.48
C MET A 84 4.50 7.05 22.89
N ILE A 85 5.41 6.68 21.99
CA ILE A 85 6.52 5.75 22.29
C ILE A 85 7.42 6.32 23.38
N LEU A 86 7.72 7.62 23.32
CA LEU A 86 8.56 8.28 24.33
C LEU A 86 7.88 8.30 25.70
N ILE A 87 6.58 8.60 25.75
CA ILE A 87 5.79 8.52 26.98
C ILE A 87 5.79 7.09 27.55
N LEU A 88 5.61 6.09 26.70
CA LEU A 88 5.65 4.68 27.10
C LEU A 88 7.00 4.29 27.71
N GLY A 89 8.11 4.69 27.08
CA GLY A 89 9.45 4.45 27.61
C GLY A 89 9.68 5.11 28.97
N VAL A 90 9.15 6.32 29.19
CA VAL A 90 9.19 7.00 30.50
C VAL A 90 8.39 6.24 31.55
N ILE A 91 7.20 5.72 31.19
CA ILE A 91 6.39 4.92 32.10
C ILE A 91 7.16 3.64 32.51
N ASP A 92 7.73 2.92 31.54
CA ASP A 92 8.41 1.65 31.78
C ASP A 92 9.71 1.80 32.59
N LEU A 93 10.49 2.87 32.35
CA LEU A 93 11.79 3.06 33.00
C LEU A 93 11.74 3.81 34.32
N LEU A 94 10.76 4.70 34.53
CA LEU A 94 10.70 5.54 35.74
C LEU A 94 9.49 5.21 36.60
N ILE A 95 8.29 5.20 36.02
CA ILE A 95 7.05 5.13 36.80
C ILE A 95 6.87 3.73 37.40
N ILE A 96 7.06 2.67 36.60
CA ILE A 96 6.88 1.29 37.08
C ILE A 96 7.88 0.94 38.20
N PRO A 97 9.20 1.19 38.06
CA PRO A 97 10.14 0.94 39.14
C PRO A 97 9.85 1.78 40.40
N LEU A 98 9.42 3.05 40.23
CA LEU A 98 9.08 3.92 41.36
C LEU A 98 7.86 3.40 42.14
N ILE A 99 6.81 2.97 41.45
CA ILE A 99 5.60 2.40 42.10
C ILE A 99 5.94 1.12 42.86
N ILE A 100 6.73 0.23 42.26
CA ILE A 100 7.09 -1.05 42.86
C ILE A 100 7.98 -0.88 44.09
N THR A 101 8.95 0.04 44.02
CA THR A 101 9.81 0.37 45.17
C THR A 101 9.01 1.04 46.28
N LEU A 102 8.07 1.94 45.95
CA LEU A 102 7.19 2.58 46.92
C LEU A 102 6.24 1.61 47.63
N LEU A 103 5.75 0.59 46.91
CA LEU A 103 4.87 -0.45 47.47
C LEU A 103 5.65 -1.58 48.19
N GLY A 104 6.98 -1.54 48.18
CA GLY A 104 7.83 -2.57 48.79
C GLY A 104 7.69 -3.96 48.14
N LEU A 105 7.27 -4.02 46.87
CA LEU A 105 7.08 -5.28 46.15
C LEU A 105 8.42 -5.86 45.67
N SER A 106 8.45 -7.18 45.43
CA SER A 106 9.63 -7.85 44.87
C SER A 106 10.01 -7.25 43.50
N ILE A 107 11.31 -7.14 43.23
CA ILE A 107 11.88 -6.62 41.97
C ILE A 107 11.34 -7.36 40.73
N LEU A 108 10.91 -8.62 40.89
CA LEU A 108 10.35 -9.42 39.81
C LEU A 108 9.04 -8.84 39.22
N TRP A 109 8.30 -8.07 40.02
CA TRP A 109 7.06 -7.41 39.56
C TRP A 109 7.34 -6.33 38.50
N ILE A 110 8.59 -5.83 38.40
CA ILE A 110 8.97 -4.83 37.39
C ILE A 110 8.82 -5.42 36.00
N PHE A 111 9.29 -6.66 35.80
CA PHE A 111 9.21 -7.32 34.49
C PHE A 111 7.77 -7.57 34.05
N LEU A 112 6.91 -7.95 35.00
CA LEU A 112 5.49 -8.16 34.72
C LEU A 112 4.79 -6.84 34.40
N GLY A 113 5.06 -5.78 35.17
CA GLY A 113 4.52 -4.44 34.93
C GLY A 113 4.91 -3.91 33.55
N ILE A 114 6.21 -3.95 33.22
CA ILE A 114 6.73 -3.52 31.92
C ILE A 114 6.09 -4.34 30.81
N GLY A 115 6.05 -5.68 30.92
CA GLY A 115 5.44 -6.52 29.90
C GLY A 115 3.98 -6.17 29.61
N VAL A 116 3.18 -5.92 30.65
CA VAL A 116 1.76 -5.54 30.51
C VAL A 116 1.62 -4.14 29.92
N VAL A 117 2.35 -3.15 30.43
CA VAL A 117 2.27 -1.76 29.97
C VAL A 117 2.79 -1.64 28.52
N THR A 118 3.93 -2.23 28.21
CA THR A 118 4.47 -2.28 26.84
C THR A 118 3.49 -2.98 25.90
N PHE A 119 2.83 -4.06 26.31
CA PHE A 119 1.83 -4.75 25.49
C PHE A 119 0.66 -3.83 25.13
N PHE A 120 -0.04 -3.29 26.12
CA PHE A 120 -1.20 -2.44 25.88
C PHE A 120 -0.83 -1.14 25.18
N GLY A 121 0.30 -0.54 25.54
CA GLY A 121 0.75 0.67 24.90
C GLY A 121 1.18 0.46 23.44
N THR A 122 1.86 -0.66 23.13
CA THR A 122 2.15 -1.03 21.73
C THR A 122 0.87 -1.31 20.96
N LEU A 123 -0.13 -1.95 21.57
CA LEU A 123 -1.43 -2.23 20.95
C LEU A 123 -2.17 -0.92 20.59
N ILE A 124 -2.21 0.04 21.51
CA ILE A 124 -2.81 1.36 21.28
C ILE A 124 -2.07 2.11 20.16
N ILE A 125 -0.73 2.09 20.17
CA ILE A 125 0.10 2.74 19.14
C ILE A 125 -0.12 2.08 17.77
N ALA A 126 -0.16 0.76 17.72
CA ALA A 126 -0.39 0.01 16.49
C ALA A 126 -1.77 0.34 15.90
N ASN A 127 -2.82 0.34 16.73
CA ASN A 127 -4.17 0.69 16.30
C ASN A 127 -4.27 2.15 15.82
N TYR A 128 -3.66 3.09 16.55
CA TYR A 128 -3.59 4.50 16.15
C TYR A 128 -2.95 4.70 14.77
N MET A 129 -1.89 3.95 14.48
CA MET A 129 -1.18 4.01 13.20
C MET A 129 -1.95 3.35 12.06
N SER A 130 -2.61 2.22 12.31
CA SER A 130 -3.41 1.52 11.30
C SER A 130 -4.68 2.31 10.93
N GLY A 131 -5.21 3.11 11.85
CA GLY A 131 -6.43 3.90 11.62
C GLY A 131 -7.69 3.05 11.42
N THR A 132 -7.62 1.76 11.74
CA THR A 132 -8.75 0.82 11.71
C THR A 132 -9.44 0.83 13.07
N GLY A 133 -10.76 1.00 13.09
CA GLY A 133 -11.53 1.09 14.35
C GLY A 133 -11.61 -0.21 15.16
N GLN A 134 -11.09 -1.32 14.64
CA GLN A 134 -11.06 -2.62 15.31
C GLN A 134 -9.62 -3.16 15.34
N PHE A 135 -9.27 -3.86 16.42
CA PHE A 135 -7.95 -4.47 16.57
C PHE A 135 -7.78 -5.63 15.59
N ASN A 136 -6.78 -5.54 14.73
CA ASN A 136 -6.43 -6.61 13.80
C ASN A 136 -5.56 -7.66 14.51
N SER A 137 -5.68 -8.94 14.12
CA SER A 137 -4.79 -10.03 14.57
C SER A 137 -3.31 -9.66 14.39
N GLY A 138 -2.97 -8.97 13.31
CA GLY A 138 -1.60 -8.48 13.07
C GLY A 138 -1.13 -7.44 14.09
N GLU A 139 -2.02 -6.60 14.63
CA GLU A 139 -1.69 -5.60 15.67
C GLU A 139 -1.44 -6.27 17.02
N ILE A 140 -2.31 -7.21 17.39
CA ILE A 140 -2.17 -8.00 18.62
C ILE A 140 -0.84 -8.77 18.59
N ARG A 141 -0.52 -9.42 17.47
CA ARG A 141 0.74 -10.18 17.31
C ARG A 141 1.97 -9.29 17.46
N LYS A 142 1.96 -8.09 16.87
CA LYS A 142 3.03 -7.10 17.06
C LYS A 142 3.17 -6.70 18.51
N ALA A 143 2.06 -6.40 19.20
CA ALA A 143 2.08 -6.01 20.60
C ALA A 143 2.65 -7.11 21.51
N ILE A 144 2.25 -8.38 21.32
CA ILE A 144 2.81 -9.53 22.06
C ILE A 144 4.32 -9.66 21.82
N THR A 145 4.73 -9.59 20.55
CA THR A 145 6.14 -9.78 20.19
C THR A 145 7.00 -8.66 20.77
N THR A 146 6.55 -7.41 20.63
CA THR A 146 7.26 -6.24 21.17
C THR A 146 7.37 -6.30 22.69
N SER A 147 6.30 -6.63 23.42
CA SER A 147 6.36 -6.69 24.89
C SER A 147 7.34 -7.75 25.38
N VAL A 148 7.31 -8.94 24.77
CA VAL A 148 8.24 -10.04 25.10
C VAL A 148 9.68 -9.65 24.82
N ILE A 149 9.96 -9.04 23.67
CA ILE A 149 11.30 -8.58 23.30
C ILE A 149 11.80 -7.49 24.26
N VAL A 150 10.96 -6.50 24.60
CA VAL A 150 11.33 -5.41 25.51
C VAL A 150 11.65 -5.96 26.90
N VAL A 151 10.81 -6.83 27.44
CA VAL A 151 11.09 -7.48 28.74
C VAL A 151 12.40 -8.26 28.66
N TYR A 152 12.65 -9.01 27.58
CA TYR A 152 13.90 -9.73 27.37
C TYR A 152 15.13 -8.83 27.33
N LEU A 153 15.09 -7.74 26.58
CA LEU A 153 16.20 -6.79 26.45
C LEU A 153 16.50 -6.04 27.76
N ILE A 154 15.52 -5.87 28.64
CA ILE A 154 15.72 -5.31 29.98
C ILE A 154 16.24 -6.39 30.93
N PHE A 155 15.70 -7.60 30.85
CA PHE A 155 16.05 -8.71 31.72
C PHE A 155 17.50 -9.17 31.59
N ILE A 156 18.01 -9.31 30.36
CA ILE A 156 19.35 -9.83 30.11
C ILE A 156 20.46 -8.98 30.77
N PRO A 157 20.53 -7.65 30.57
CA PRO A 157 21.53 -6.81 31.24
C PRO A 157 21.41 -6.86 32.76
N LEU A 158 20.20 -6.82 33.32
CA LEU A 158 20.00 -6.76 34.77
C LEU A 158 20.49 -8.04 35.48
N ILE A 159 20.35 -9.21 34.85
CA ILE A 159 20.90 -10.46 35.37
C ILE A 159 22.40 -10.55 35.10
N THR A 160 22.85 -10.19 33.91
CA THR A 160 24.26 -10.30 33.50
C THR A 160 25.17 -9.45 34.37
N PHE A 161 24.73 -8.24 34.74
CA PHE A 161 25.48 -7.34 35.61
C PHE A 161 25.27 -7.61 37.11
N GLY A 162 24.50 -8.64 37.48
CA GLY A 162 24.32 -9.04 38.87
C GLY A 162 23.42 -8.12 39.70
N SER A 163 22.69 -7.21 39.07
CA SER A 163 21.79 -6.25 39.74
C SER A 163 20.55 -6.92 40.34
N ILE A 164 20.22 -8.14 39.89
CA ILE A 164 19.10 -8.93 40.40
C ILE A 164 19.58 -10.33 40.76
N GLN A 165 19.38 -10.71 42.02
CA GLN A 165 19.54 -12.09 42.47
C GLN A 165 18.23 -12.83 42.22
N ILE A 166 18.28 -13.86 41.38
CA ILE A 166 17.12 -14.72 41.13
C ILE A 166 16.88 -15.57 42.38
N PRO A 167 15.66 -15.56 42.95
CA PRO A 167 15.32 -16.43 44.06
C PRO A 167 15.64 -17.90 43.73
N ASN A 168 16.22 -18.63 44.69
CA ASN A 168 16.62 -20.03 44.52
C ASN A 168 15.42 -21.02 44.51
N ASP A 169 14.20 -20.54 44.38
CA ASP A 169 13.02 -21.38 44.18
C ASP A 169 13.14 -22.12 42.85
N GLY A 170 13.15 -23.46 42.90
CA GLY A 170 13.44 -24.33 41.75
C GLY A 170 12.58 -24.04 40.51
N THR A 171 11.33 -23.62 40.71
CA THR A 171 10.40 -23.23 39.63
C THR A 171 10.80 -21.91 38.96
N VAL A 172 11.17 -20.89 39.73
CA VAL A 172 11.53 -19.56 39.19
C VAL A 172 12.85 -19.64 38.43
N LYS A 173 13.82 -20.37 38.97
CA LYS A 173 15.12 -20.60 38.32
C LYS A 173 14.96 -21.29 36.96
N GLY A 174 14.10 -22.31 36.87
CA GLY A 174 13.83 -23.02 35.62
C GLY A 174 13.19 -22.14 34.54
N ILE A 175 12.24 -21.26 34.92
CA ILE A 175 11.59 -20.34 33.98
C ILE A 175 12.61 -19.31 33.45
N VAL A 176 13.40 -18.73 34.35
CA VAL A 176 14.42 -17.72 34.01
C VAL A 176 15.51 -18.31 33.10
N GLN A 177 15.99 -19.53 33.40
CA GLN A 177 17.03 -20.18 32.61
C GLN A 177 16.59 -20.54 31.19
N ASN A 178 15.29 -20.83 31.00
CA ASN A 178 14.71 -21.14 29.69
C ASN A 178 14.12 -19.90 28.99
N PHE A 179 14.20 -18.72 29.60
CA PHE A 179 13.53 -17.53 29.09
C PHE A 179 14.01 -17.14 27.68
N THR A 180 15.31 -17.26 27.40
CA THR A 180 15.87 -17.03 26.06
C THR A 180 15.26 -17.96 25.02
N TRP A 181 15.03 -19.23 25.35
CA TRP A 181 14.38 -20.19 24.46
C TRP A 181 12.91 -19.83 24.20
N ILE A 182 12.18 -19.44 25.25
CA ILE A 182 10.79 -18.99 25.13
C ILE A 182 10.69 -17.78 24.19
N VAL A 183 11.55 -16.78 24.40
CA VAL A 183 11.61 -15.58 23.55
C VAL A 183 11.96 -15.96 22.11
N GLY A 184 12.95 -16.84 21.90
CA GLY A 184 13.33 -17.34 20.59
C GLY A 184 12.16 -17.99 19.84
N ILE A 185 11.39 -18.85 20.51
CA ILE A 185 10.20 -19.50 19.93
C ILE A 185 9.15 -18.46 19.53
N ILE A 186 8.89 -17.47 20.39
CA ILE A 186 7.89 -16.42 20.12
C ILE A 186 8.30 -15.59 18.89
N VAL A 187 9.58 -15.25 18.77
CA VAL A 187 10.11 -14.50 17.61
C VAL A 187 10.00 -15.33 16.33
N VAL A 188 10.39 -16.61 16.36
CA VAL A 188 10.25 -17.50 15.19
C VAL A 188 8.79 -17.63 14.78
N PHE A 189 7.88 -17.82 15.74
CA PHE A 189 6.45 -17.93 15.48
C PHE A 189 5.87 -16.64 14.87
N TYR A 190 6.33 -15.47 15.32
CA TYR A 190 5.96 -14.19 14.73
C TYR A 190 6.27 -14.14 13.23
N PHE A 191 7.49 -14.53 12.83
CA PHE A 191 7.91 -14.53 11.44
C PHE A 191 7.13 -15.55 10.59
N ILE A 192 6.98 -16.78 11.07
CA ILE A 192 6.24 -17.84 10.35
C ILE A 192 4.78 -17.42 10.14
N SER A 193 4.12 -16.96 11.20
CA SER A 193 2.72 -16.58 11.14
C SER A 193 2.50 -15.38 10.19
N ARG A 194 3.48 -14.49 10.05
CA ARG A 194 3.42 -13.38 9.09
C ARG A 194 3.48 -13.88 7.65
N SER A 195 4.41 -14.78 7.34
CA SER A 195 4.54 -15.36 6.00
C SER A 195 3.28 -16.11 5.55
N ILE A 196 2.62 -16.83 6.47
CA ILE A 196 1.36 -17.54 6.19
C ILE A 196 0.22 -16.56 5.89
N GLU A 197 0.12 -15.45 6.64
CA GLU A 197 -0.93 -14.46 6.41
C GLU A 197 -0.76 -13.71 5.07
N GLU A 198 0.49 -13.40 4.70
CA GLU A 198 0.80 -12.79 3.41
C GLU A 198 0.48 -13.75 2.25
N TYR A 199 0.82 -15.04 2.38
CA TYR A 199 0.47 -16.07 1.39
C TYR A 199 -1.04 -16.29 1.25
N GLY A 200 -1.77 -16.30 2.36
CA GLY A 200 -3.24 -16.46 2.36
C GLY A 200 -3.97 -15.30 1.69
N LYS A 201 -3.45 -14.07 1.80
CA LYS A 201 -4.00 -12.90 1.10
C LYS A 201 -3.73 -12.98 -0.40
N ALA A 202 -2.51 -13.31 -0.80
CA ALA A 202 -2.15 -13.46 -2.22
C ALA A 202 -3.00 -14.50 -2.95
N LYS A 203 -3.34 -15.61 -2.29
CA LYS A 203 -4.18 -16.66 -2.88
C LYS A 203 -5.67 -16.29 -3.01
N ASN A 204 -6.18 -15.36 -2.21
CA ASN A 204 -7.58 -14.94 -2.24
C ASN A 204 -7.84 -13.77 -3.20
N GLU A 205 -6.78 -13.18 -3.77
CA GLU A 205 -6.86 -12.11 -4.78
C GLU A 205 -6.73 -12.64 -6.23
N GLU A 206 -6.46 -13.93 -6.43
CA GLU A 206 -6.64 -14.68 -7.69
C GLU A 206 -8.03 -15.32 -7.77
#